data_AF-D2VN43-F1
#
_entry.id   AF-D2VN43-F1
#
_cell.length_a   1.000
_cell.length_b   1.000
_cell.length_c   1.000
_cell.angle_alpha   90.00
_cell.angle_beta   90.00
_cell.angle_gamma   90.00
#
_symmetry.space_group_name_H-M   'P 1'
#
loop_
_entity.id
_entity.type
_entity.pdbx_description
1 polymer ?
#
loop_
_entity_poly.entity_id
_entity_poly.type
_entity_poly.pdbx_seq_one_letter_code
_entity_poly.pdbx_strand_id
1 'polypeptide(L)'
;MEHVKHGEARKYIKNLNKKKPIPFKILFPKAKKEELDLLSKMLQFNPSKRISAEEALAHPYFASLHDLKDEPASNISFQFKFENVDITEQELRDSLYALACQYHPEMLLH
;
A
#
# COMPACT_ATOMS: atom_id res chain seq x y z
N MET A 1 9.63 15.61 -11.05
CA MET A 1 9.62 14.56 -12.10
C MET A 1 10.64 13.44 -11.84
N GLU A 2 11.41 13.52 -10.75
CA GLU A 2 12.50 12.58 -10.43
C GLU A 2 12.03 11.14 -10.18
N HIS A 3 10.83 10.95 -9.61
CA HIS A 3 10.28 9.64 -9.23
C HIS A 3 9.66 8.82 -10.37
N VAL A 4 9.40 9.41 -11.54
CA VAL A 4 8.90 8.65 -12.71
C VAL A 4 10.12 8.05 -13.40
N LYS A 5 10.41 6.76 -13.31
CA LYS A 5 11.65 6.18 -13.87
C LYS A 5 11.58 5.92 -15.39
N HIS A 6 10.41 5.59 -15.91
CA HIS A 6 10.23 5.21 -17.31
C HIS A 6 10.28 6.42 -18.26
N GLY A 7 11.14 6.36 -19.29
CA GLY A 7 11.38 7.46 -20.23
C GLY A 7 10.14 7.91 -21.00
N GLU A 8 9.37 6.97 -21.52
CA GLU A 8 8.14 7.26 -22.26
C GLU A 8 7.05 7.90 -21.38
N ALA A 9 6.93 7.46 -20.12
CA ALA A 9 6.00 8.07 -19.17
C ALA A 9 6.40 9.51 -18.84
N ARG A 10 7.71 9.80 -18.71
CA ARG A 10 8.21 11.18 -18.53
C ARG A 10 7.87 12.07 -19.71
N LYS A 11 8.09 11.60 -20.95
CA LYS A 11 7.76 12.34 -22.18
C LYS A 11 6.27 12.62 -22.25
N TYR A 12 5.44 11.59 -22.01
CA TYR A 12 3.99 11.72 -21.99
C TYR A 12 3.53 12.80 -21.00
N ILE A 13 3.98 12.72 -19.74
CA ILE A 13 3.58 13.70 -18.71
C ILE A 13 4.06 15.12 -19.04
N LYS A 14 5.25 15.28 -19.64
CA LYS A 14 5.76 16.59 -20.09
C LYS A 14 4.92 17.20 -21.20
N ASN A 15 4.33 16.38 -22.06
CA ASN A 15 3.50 16.82 -23.17
C ASN A 15 2.05 17.13 -22.77
N LEU A 16 1.63 16.80 -21.53
CA LEU A 16 0.32 17.16 -21.04
C LEU A 16 0.22 18.68 -20.77
N ASN A 17 -0.94 19.25 -21.10
CA ASN A 17 -1.27 20.62 -20.71
C ASN A 17 -1.24 20.74 -19.18
N LYS A 18 -0.54 21.77 -18.68
CA LYS A 18 -0.45 22.03 -17.23
C LYS A 18 -1.84 22.33 -16.67
N LYS A 19 -2.32 21.48 -15.77
CA LYS A 19 -3.54 21.71 -14.99
C LYS A 19 -3.19 22.13 -13.58
N LYS A 20 -3.87 23.17 -13.07
CA LYS A 20 -3.78 23.51 -11.65
C LYS A 20 -4.55 22.46 -10.84
N PRO A 21 -4.07 22.11 -9.62
CA PRO A 21 -4.82 21.21 -8.75
C PRO A 21 -6.17 21.84 -8.41
N ILE A 22 -7.24 21.04 -8.44
CA ILE A 22 -8.57 21.45 -8.00
C ILE A 22 -8.59 21.31 -6.48
N PRO A 23 -8.87 22.40 -5.72
CA PRO A 23 -8.97 22.30 -4.27
C PRO A 23 -10.03 21.29 -3.85
N PHE A 24 -9.70 20.39 -2.92
CA PHE A 24 -10.64 19.35 -2.48
C PHE A 24 -11.91 19.91 -1.84
N LYS A 25 -11.88 21.12 -1.28
CA LYS A 25 -13.09 21.79 -0.76
C LYS A 25 -14.14 22.06 -1.85
N ILE A 26 -13.73 22.24 -3.11
CA ILE A 26 -14.65 22.41 -4.24
C ILE A 26 -15.31 21.06 -4.57
N LEU A 27 -14.54 19.97 -4.55
CA LEU A 27 -15.03 18.62 -4.84
C LEU A 27 -15.88 18.06 -3.70
N PHE A 28 -15.53 18.37 -2.46
CA PHE A 28 -16.19 17.91 -1.24
C PHE A 28 -16.57 19.09 -0.33
N PRO A 29 -17.60 19.88 -0.68
CA PRO A 29 -17.97 21.09 0.07
C PRO A 29 -18.35 20.82 1.53
N LYS A 30 -18.94 19.65 1.80
CA LYS A 30 -19.40 19.24 3.13
C LYS A 30 -18.29 18.70 4.04
N ALA A 31 -17.12 18.38 3.47
CA ALA A 31 -16.03 17.82 4.25
C ALA A 31 -15.41 18.85 5.20
N LYS A 32 -15.02 18.37 6.38
CA LYS A 32 -14.32 19.13 7.42
C LYS A 32 -12.88 19.38 7.00
N LYS A 33 -12.23 20.36 7.63
CA LYS A 33 -10.85 20.73 7.32
C LYS A 33 -9.88 19.56 7.52
N GLU A 34 -10.06 18.78 8.58
CA GLU A 34 -9.19 17.65 8.93
C GLU A 34 -9.31 16.47 7.96
N GLU A 35 -10.54 16.19 7.48
CA GLU A 35 -10.81 15.19 6.44
C GLU A 35 -10.08 15.55 5.14
N LEU A 36 -10.19 16.81 4.73
CA LEU A 36 -9.57 17.32 3.51
C LEU A 36 -8.04 17.37 3.63
N ASP A 37 -7.52 17.67 4.81
CA ASP A 37 -6.08 17.69 5.08
C ASP A 37 -5.49 16.28 4.95
N LEU A 38 -6.10 15.28 5.60
CA LEU A 38 -5.69 13.88 5.48
C LEU A 38 -5.73 13.41 4.02
N LEU A 39 -6.82 13.69 3.31
CA LEU A 39 -6.97 13.33 1.90
C LEU A 39 -5.86 13.95 1.04
N SER A 40 -5.48 15.19 1.32
CA SER A 40 -4.41 15.87 0.60
C SER A 40 -3.03 15.26 0.85
N LYS A 41 -2.79 14.71 2.04
CA LYS A 41 -1.55 14.01 2.39
C LYS A 41 -1.51 12.60 1.79
N MET A 42 -2.64 11.92 1.63
CA MET A 42 -2.74 10.61 0.98
C MET A 42 -2.62 10.69 -0.54
N LEU A 43 -3.29 11.64 -1.18
CA LEU A 43 -3.38 11.74 -2.64
C LEU A 43 -2.25 12.59 -3.25
N GLN A 44 -1.01 12.34 -2.80
CA GLN A 44 0.18 12.95 -3.37
C GLN A 44 0.63 12.19 -4.63
N PHE A 45 0.94 12.95 -5.69
CA PHE A 45 1.43 12.39 -6.95
C PHE A 45 2.76 11.64 -6.76
N ASN A 46 3.68 12.21 -5.99
CA ASN A 46 4.93 11.54 -5.64
C ASN A 46 4.64 10.51 -4.53
N PRO A 47 4.86 9.19 -4.75
CA PRO A 47 4.64 8.17 -3.74
C PRO A 47 5.39 8.44 -2.43
N SER A 48 6.63 8.93 -2.51
CA SER A 48 7.47 9.22 -1.34
C SER A 48 7.00 10.43 -0.52
N LYS A 49 6.02 11.19 -1.02
CA LYS A 49 5.41 12.31 -0.28
C LYS A 49 4.05 11.94 0.34
N ARG A 50 3.54 10.73 0.05
CA ARG A 50 2.30 10.27 0.67
C ARG A 50 2.57 10.01 2.14
N ILE A 51 1.59 10.35 2.97
CA ILE A 51 1.58 9.97 4.39
C ILE A 51 1.66 8.45 4.52
N SER A 52 2.41 7.96 5.51
CA SER A 52 2.45 6.54 5.86
C SER A 52 1.15 6.12 6.57
N ALA A 53 0.92 4.80 6.68
CA ALA A 53 -0.23 4.28 7.42
C ALA A 53 -0.18 4.69 8.90
N GLU A 54 1.00 4.62 9.53
CA GLU A 54 1.24 5.02 10.92
C GLU A 54 0.94 6.51 11.15
N GLU A 55 1.51 7.38 10.33
CA GLU A 55 1.25 8.83 10.42
C GLU A 55 -0.22 9.17 10.14
N ALA A 56 -0.90 8.39 9.28
CA ALA A 56 -2.32 8.59 9.01
C ALA A 56 -3.18 8.21 10.22
N LEU A 57 -2.88 7.11 10.91
CA LEU A 57 -3.58 6.70 12.14
C LEU A 57 -3.39 7.73 13.27
N ALA A 58 -2.19 8.33 13.37
CA ALA A 58 -1.91 9.43 14.30
C ALA A 58 -2.55 10.79 13.92
N HIS A 59 -3.26 10.88 12.78
CA HIS A 59 -3.85 12.13 12.32
C HIS A 59 -5.08 12.54 13.16
N PRO A 60 -5.34 13.85 13.38
CA PRO A 60 -6.51 14.33 14.14
C PRO A 60 -7.86 13.76 13.69
N TYR A 61 -7.96 13.41 12.41
CA TYR A 61 -9.15 12.76 11.84
C TYR A 61 -9.50 11.43 12.53
N PHE A 62 -8.49 10.65 12.95
CA PHE A 62 -8.67 9.38 13.65
C PHE A 62 -8.44 9.49 15.16
N ALA A 63 -8.30 10.70 15.73
CA ALA A 63 -7.97 10.88 17.15
C ALA A 63 -8.97 10.23 18.11
N SER A 64 -10.24 10.06 17.73
CA SER A 64 -11.24 9.36 18.55
C SER A 64 -11.16 7.83 18.48
N LEU A 65 -10.40 7.28 17.54
CA LEU A 65 -10.28 5.84 17.29
C LEU A 65 -8.86 5.32 17.51
N HIS A 66 -7.86 6.20 17.47
CA HIS A 66 -6.46 5.81 17.52
C HIS A 66 -6.08 5.18 18.87
N ASP A 67 -5.66 3.91 18.84
CA ASP A 67 -5.17 3.17 20.00
C ASP A 67 -3.94 2.33 19.62
N LEU A 68 -2.77 2.72 20.14
CA LEU A 68 -1.51 2.00 19.91
C LEU A 68 -1.53 0.54 20.38
N LYS A 69 -2.41 0.19 21.32
CA LYS A 69 -2.52 -1.20 21.80
C LYS A 69 -3.29 -2.10 20.83
N ASP A 70 -4.21 -1.52 20.05
CA ASP A 70 -5.04 -2.24 19.07
C ASP A 70 -4.49 -2.09 17.64
N GLU A 71 -3.36 -1.40 17.47
CA GLU A 71 -2.66 -1.17 16.21
C GLU A 71 -1.25 -1.79 16.19
N PRO A 72 -1.09 -3.13 16.39
CA PRO A 72 0.24 -3.74 16.45
C PRO A 72 0.90 -3.78 15.06
N ALA A 73 2.15 -3.32 15.00
CA ALA A 73 3.01 -3.56 13.85
C ALA A 73 3.60 -4.98 13.89
N SER A 74 3.71 -5.64 12.74
CA SER A 74 4.46 -6.88 12.63
C SER A 74 5.94 -6.62 12.92
N ASN A 75 6.54 -7.42 13.80
CA ASN A 75 7.98 -7.40 14.07
C ASN A 75 8.79 -8.20 13.04
N ILE A 76 8.12 -8.91 12.12
CA ILE A 76 8.75 -9.72 11.08
C ILE A 76 8.37 -9.15 9.71
N SER A 77 9.38 -8.95 8.88
CA SER A 77 9.16 -8.64 7.46
C SER A 77 8.76 -9.91 6.72
N PHE A 78 7.61 -9.86 6.04
CA PHE A 78 7.19 -10.94 5.17
C PHE A 78 8.11 -11.01 3.96
N GLN A 79 8.69 -12.19 3.72
CA GLN A 79 9.64 -12.39 2.64
C GLN A 79 8.92 -13.02 1.44
N PHE A 80 8.91 -12.30 0.32
CA PHE A 80 8.36 -12.75 -0.96
C PHE A 80 9.31 -13.72 -1.69
N LYS A 81 9.86 -14.71 -0.96
CA LYS A 81 10.80 -15.71 -1.49
C LYS A 81 10.20 -16.60 -2.59
N PHE A 82 8.88 -16.62 -2.71
CA PHE A 82 8.15 -17.34 -3.75
C PHE A 82 7.96 -16.50 -5.04
N GLU A 83 8.13 -15.17 -4.99
CA GLU A 83 7.98 -14.33 -6.17
C GLU A 83 9.25 -14.36 -7.02
N ASN A 84 9.09 -14.41 -8.35
CA ASN A 84 10.18 -14.44 -9.34
C ASN A 84 11.11 -15.65 -9.23
N VAL A 85 10.58 -16.79 -8.79
CA VAL A 85 11.30 -18.07 -8.85
C VAL A 85 10.84 -18.83 -10.08
N ASP A 86 11.78 -19.26 -10.92
CA ASP A 86 11.52 -20.16 -12.03
C ASP A 86 11.34 -21.57 -11.46
N ILE A 87 10.10 -21.92 -11.10
CA ILE A 87 9.71 -23.27 -10.66
C ILE A 87 8.71 -23.89 -11.62
N THR A 88 8.73 -25.21 -11.69
CA THR A 88 7.75 -26.01 -12.41
C THR A 88 6.42 -26.08 -11.65
N GLU A 89 5.35 -26.46 -12.34
CA GLU A 89 4.06 -26.72 -11.71
C GLU A 89 4.15 -27.79 -10.61
N GLN A 90 4.99 -28.82 -10.83
CA GLN A 90 5.16 -29.89 -9.86
C GLN A 90 5.82 -29.37 -8.56
N GLU A 91 6.90 -28.59 -8.67
CA GLU A 91 7.57 -28.00 -7.52
C GLU A 91 6.66 -27.03 -6.75
N LEU A 92 5.78 -26.30 -7.45
CA LEU A 92 4.76 -25.47 -6.83
C LEU A 92 3.75 -26.32 -6.04
N ARG A 93 3.25 -27.41 -6.63
CA ARG A 93 2.33 -28.35 -5.96
C ARG A 93 2.97 -28.95 -4.71
N ASP A 94 4.23 -29.38 -4.82
CA ASP A 94 4.98 -29.97 -3.71
C ASP A 94 5.19 -28.93 -2.59
N SER A 95 5.49 -27.67 -2.93
CA SER A 95 5.64 -26.58 -1.97
C SER A 95 4.33 -26.25 -1.26
N LEU A 96 3.20 -26.22 -1.99
CA LEU A 96 1.88 -26.01 -1.41
C LEU A 96 1.45 -27.18 -0.51
N TYR A 97 1.73 -28.41 -0.92
CA TYR A 97 1.46 -29.60 -0.11
C TYR A 97 2.28 -29.60 1.18
N ALA A 98 3.58 -29.30 1.10
CA ALA A 98 4.44 -29.18 2.28
C ALA A 98 3.94 -28.09 3.23
N LEU A 99 3.50 -26.94 2.70
CA LEU A 99 2.87 -25.88 3.49
C LEU A 99 1.58 -26.37 4.15
N ALA A 100 0.71 -27.08 3.43
CA ALA A 100 -0.52 -27.63 3.98
C ALA A 100 -0.23 -28.59 5.14
N CYS A 101 0.71 -29.53 4.96
CA CYS A 101 1.14 -30.46 6.01
C CYS A 101 1.74 -29.77 7.25
N GLN A 102 2.33 -28.58 7.10
CA GLN A 102 2.83 -27.80 8.24
C GLN A 102 1.71 -27.33 9.17
N TYR A 103 0.54 -26.99 8.61
CA TYR A 103 -0.63 -26.57 9.38
C TYR A 103 -1.62 -27.72 9.68
N HIS A 104 -1.55 -28.78 8.89
CA HIS A 104 -2.41 -29.97 8.94
C HIS A 104 -1.59 -31.27 8.93
N PRO A 105 -0.94 -31.64 10.05
CA PRO A 105 -0.09 -32.83 10.12
C PRO A 105 -0.83 -34.15 9.80
N GLU A 106 -2.15 -34.18 9.93
CA GLU A 106 -3.01 -35.32 9.58
C GLU A 106 -2.91 -35.72 8.11
N MET A 107 -2.54 -34.79 7.22
CA MET A 107 -2.34 -35.07 5.80
C MET A 107 -1.10 -35.93 5.53
N LEU A 108 -0.15 -36.03 6.47
CA LEU A 108 1.04 -36.87 6.34
C LEU A 108 0.75 -38.37 6.54
N LEU A 109 -0.43 -38.74 7.04
CA LEU A 109 -0.80 -40.11 7.41
C LEU A 109 -1.50 -40.90 6.28
N HIS A 110 -1.60 -40.33 5.07
CA HIS A 110 -2.19 -40.98 3.89
C HIS A 110 -1.22 -41.09 2.72
#